data_AF-A0A970JMZ4-F1
#
_entry.id   AF-A0A970JMZ4-F1
#
_cell.length_a   1.000
_cell.length_b   1.000
_cell.length_c   1.000
_cell.angle_alpha   90.00
_cell.angle_beta   90.00
_cell.angle_gamma   90.00
#
_symmetry.space_group_name_H-M   'P 1'
#
loop_
_entity.id
_entity.type
_entity.pdbx_description
1 polymer ?
#
loop_
_entity_poly.entity_id
_entity_poly.type
_entity_poly.pdbx_seq_one_letter_code
_entity_poly.pdbx_strand_id
1 'polypeptide(L)'
;MTFTLKVSENTKQKMIEYYKDKRREKTPPYAIFQAEEADTVITLYESGKAVFQGISADVDAMMWKEMEEHLNPNKKAELSNSKEKKKNESKNKDISKYSSANCIGSDEVGTGDFFGPIVVTATYVKKSDIPFLKDLGVADSKKMTDKKILEIVPQLLKRIPYETILLTNTDYNKYYSSDVNLNKIKAILHNRALLAITKKITSYDYVIMDQFTSPTTYYNYLKGNPFVFRNITFLTKAENIHLSVACASIISRYYFIKHMEKLSQDLEIKLPYGAGEEVDKIGLEIVKKYGFDKLKEYAKLNFKNTEKIKNLLENPTT
;
A
#
# COMPACT_ATOMS: atom_id res chain seq x y z
N MET A 1 -5.54 -14.48 -20.87
CA MET A 1 -6.10 -13.17 -20.48
C MET A 1 -7.12 -13.40 -19.36
N THR A 2 -7.48 -12.39 -18.56
CA THR A 2 -8.47 -12.58 -17.48
C THR A 2 -9.49 -11.46 -17.46
N PHE A 3 -10.75 -11.84 -17.59
CA PHE A 3 -11.91 -10.94 -17.52
C PHE A 3 -12.78 -11.31 -16.32
N THR A 4 -13.47 -10.33 -15.78
CA THR A 4 -14.44 -10.53 -14.71
C THR A 4 -15.69 -9.72 -15.02
N LEU A 5 -16.83 -10.37 -14.85
CA LEU A 5 -18.17 -9.82 -15.05
C LEU A 5 -19.00 -10.07 -13.79
N LYS A 6 -19.80 -9.07 -13.37
CA LYS A 6 -20.80 -9.26 -12.31
C LYS A 6 -22.17 -9.50 -12.96
N VAL A 7 -22.68 -10.72 -12.84
CA VAL A 7 -23.96 -11.14 -13.44
C VAL A 7 -25.09 -11.19 -12.42
N SER A 8 -26.32 -10.97 -12.90
CA SER A 8 -27.56 -11.07 -12.12
C SER A 8 -28.03 -12.53 -12.01
N GLU A 9 -29.00 -12.80 -11.13
CA GLU A 9 -29.46 -14.18 -10.86
C GLU A 9 -30.01 -14.88 -12.11
N ASN A 10 -30.78 -14.16 -12.93
CA ASN A 10 -31.30 -14.67 -14.19
C ASN A 10 -30.18 -15.09 -15.18
N THR A 11 -29.13 -14.29 -15.29
CA THR A 11 -27.97 -14.59 -16.13
C THR A 11 -27.15 -15.74 -15.55
N LYS A 12 -27.01 -15.84 -14.22
CA LYS A 12 -26.37 -17.00 -13.57
C LYS A 12 -27.05 -18.31 -13.97
N GLN A 13 -28.38 -18.36 -13.95
CA GLN A 13 -29.10 -19.59 -14.33
C GLN A 13 -28.82 -19.99 -15.78
N LYS A 14 -28.78 -19.02 -16.71
CA LYS A 14 -28.38 -19.30 -18.09
C LYS A 14 -26.94 -19.81 -18.21
N MET A 15 -26.00 -19.24 -17.45
CA MET A 15 -24.60 -19.71 -17.44
C MET A 15 -24.49 -21.14 -16.90
N ILE A 16 -25.21 -21.44 -15.83
CA ILE A 16 -25.25 -22.77 -15.21
C ILE A 16 -25.73 -23.81 -16.24
N GLU A 17 -26.80 -23.52 -16.97
CA GLU A 17 -27.33 -24.44 -17.99
C GLU A 17 -26.40 -24.54 -19.20
N TYR A 18 -25.91 -23.43 -19.73
CA TYR A 18 -25.05 -23.39 -20.92
C TYR A 18 -23.77 -24.22 -20.76
N TYR A 19 -23.16 -24.19 -19.58
CA TYR A 19 -21.90 -24.91 -19.31
C TYR A 19 -22.08 -26.27 -18.65
N LYS A 20 -23.30 -26.80 -18.54
CA LYS A 20 -23.61 -28.03 -17.80
C LYS A 20 -22.74 -29.23 -18.21
N ASP A 21 -22.52 -29.41 -19.50
CA ASP A 21 -21.76 -30.55 -20.05
C ASP A 21 -20.25 -30.30 -20.13
N LYS A 22 -19.79 -29.11 -19.72
CA LYS A 22 -18.40 -28.64 -19.85
C LYS A 22 -17.74 -28.38 -18.49
N ARG A 23 -18.39 -28.81 -17.41
CA ARG A 23 -17.93 -28.57 -16.03
C ARG A 23 -16.76 -29.47 -15.68
N ARG A 24 -15.84 -28.91 -14.90
CA ARG A 24 -14.78 -29.66 -14.23
C ARG A 24 -15.31 -30.30 -12.95
N GLU A 25 -14.74 -31.44 -12.57
CA GLU A 25 -15.12 -32.15 -11.35
C GLU A 25 -14.79 -31.38 -10.05
N LYS A 26 -13.70 -30.59 -10.08
CA LYS A 26 -13.24 -29.81 -8.92
C LYS A 26 -13.43 -28.32 -9.18
N THR A 27 -13.91 -27.62 -8.17
CA THR A 27 -14.11 -26.16 -8.20
C THR A 27 -13.33 -25.46 -7.08
N PRO A 28 -12.93 -24.20 -7.27
CA PRO A 28 -12.41 -23.36 -6.19
C PRO A 28 -13.45 -23.13 -5.07
N PRO A 29 -13.04 -22.77 -3.86
CA PRO A 29 -13.98 -22.42 -2.78
C PRO A 29 -15.00 -21.36 -3.21
N TYR A 30 -16.26 -21.56 -2.83
CA TYR A 30 -17.39 -20.65 -3.10
C TYR A 30 -17.76 -20.47 -4.59
N ALA A 31 -17.25 -21.34 -5.47
CA ALA A 31 -17.64 -21.40 -6.88
C ALA A 31 -18.87 -22.31 -7.07
N ILE A 32 -19.87 -21.81 -7.78
CA ILE A 32 -21.04 -22.57 -8.24
C ILE A 32 -20.58 -23.63 -9.26
N PHE A 33 -19.74 -23.23 -10.21
CA PHE A 33 -19.11 -24.15 -11.15
C PHE A 33 -17.79 -23.59 -11.66
N GLN A 34 -16.95 -24.49 -12.18
CA GLN A 34 -15.87 -24.17 -13.10
C GLN A 34 -16.04 -25.01 -14.36
N ALA A 35 -15.91 -24.40 -15.54
CA ALA A 35 -16.05 -25.05 -16.83
C ALA A 35 -14.90 -24.67 -17.77
N GLU A 36 -14.69 -25.50 -18.79
CA GLU A 36 -13.69 -25.28 -19.83
C GLU A 36 -14.36 -25.30 -21.19
N GLU A 37 -14.23 -24.19 -21.91
CA GLU A 37 -14.78 -23.97 -23.24
C GLU A 37 -13.64 -23.56 -24.16
N ALA A 38 -13.25 -24.44 -25.08
CA ALA A 38 -12.08 -24.25 -25.93
C ALA A 38 -10.86 -23.80 -25.09
N ASP A 39 -10.33 -22.60 -25.35
CA ASP A 39 -9.17 -22.04 -24.64
C ASP A 39 -9.53 -21.14 -23.45
N THR A 40 -10.76 -21.23 -22.93
CA THR A 40 -11.25 -20.42 -21.81
C THR A 40 -11.70 -21.29 -20.64
N VAL A 41 -11.19 -20.99 -19.45
CA VAL A 41 -11.68 -21.47 -18.16
C VAL A 41 -12.65 -20.44 -17.57
N ILE A 42 -13.89 -20.85 -17.31
CA ILE A 42 -14.95 -20.02 -16.74
C ILE A 42 -15.21 -20.46 -15.31
N THR A 43 -15.19 -19.53 -14.36
CA THR A 43 -15.56 -19.80 -12.95
C THR A 43 -16.66 -18.84 -12.52
N LEU A 44 -17.81 -19.38 -12.09
CA LEU A 44 -18.91 -18.60 -11.55
C LEU A 44 -18.98 -18.76 -10.03
N TYR A 45 -19.02 -17.66 -9.29
CA TYR A 45 -19.10 -17.64 -7.83
C TYR A 45 -20.53 -17.36 -7.34
N GLU A 46 -20.85 -17.80 -6.13
CA GLU A 46 -22.15 -17.57 -5.47
C GLU A 46 -22.57 -16.10 -5.49
N SER A 47 -21.59 -15.21 -5.28
CA SER A 47 -21.79 -13.76 -5.31
C SER A 47 -22.32 -13.22 -6.64
N GLY A 48 -22.28 -13.97 -7.75
CA GLY A 48 -22.57 -13.49 -9.10
C GLY A 48 -21.35 -12.95 -9.83
N LYS A 49 -20.14 -13.15 -9.29
CA LYS A 49 -18.90 -12.85 -10.00
C LYS A 49 -18.60 -14.01 -10.96
N ALA A 50 -18.49 -13.73 -12.26
CA ALA A 50 -17.99 -14.65 -13.27
C ALA A 50 -16.56 -14.26 -13.67
N VAL A 51 -15.65 -15.23 -13.75
CA VAL A 51 -14.24 -15.03 -14.11
C VAL A 51 -13.94 -15.88 -15.35
N PHE A 52 -13.37 -15.25 -16.37
CA PHE A 52 -13.00 -15.88 -17.64
C PHE A 52 -11.48 -15.82 -17.79
N GLN A 53 -10.81 -16.95 -17.96
CA GLN A 53 -9.36 -17.06 -18.01
C GLN A 53 -8.92 -17.90 -19.20
N GLY A 54 -8.18 -17.31 -20.14
CA GLY A 54 -7.93 -18.03 -21.39
C GLY A 54 -7.41 -17.18 -22.52
N ILE A 55 -7.10 -17.80 -23.65
CA ILE A 55 -6.76 -17.10 -24.90
C ILE A 55 -8.00 -16.40 -25.45
N SER A 56 -9.15 -17.09 -25.44
CA SER A 56 -10.44 -16.60 -25.96
C SER A 56 -11.35 -15.98 -24.89
N ALA A 57 -10.79 -15.67 -23.71
CA ALA A 57 -11.57 -15.22 -22.56
C ALA A 57 -12.28 -13.88 -22.75
N ASP A 58 -11.85 -13.06 -23.70
CA ASP A 58 -12.51 -11.83 -24.11
C ASP A 58 -13.83 -12.11 -24.85
N VAL A 59 -13.82 -13.07 -25.79
CA VAL A 59 -14.99 -13.47 -26.57
C VAL A 59 -16.09 -14.02 -25.66
N ASP A 60 -15.75 -14.97 -24.79
CA ASP A 60 -16.71 -15.55 -23.84
C ASP A 60 -17.26 -14.49 -22.86
N ALA A 61 -16.38 -13.60 -22.39
CA ALA A 61 -16.78 -12.54 -21.48
C ALA A 61 -17.71 -11.52 -22.15
N MET A 62 -17.48 -11.17 -23.43
CA MET A 62 -18.35 -10.28 -24.21
C MET A 62 -19.72 -10.92 -24.45
N MET A 63 -19.77 -12.19 -24.84
CA MET A 63 -21.02 -12.93 -25.03
C MET A 63 -21.92 -12.87 -23.78
N TRP A 64 -21.35 -13.13 -22.60
CA TRP A 64 -22.10 -13.08 -21.36
C TRP A 64 -22.44 -11.67 -20.88
N LYS A 65 -21.63 -10.68 -21.24
CA LYS A 65 -21.94 -9.27 -20.99
C LYS A 65 -23.16 -8.85 -21.81
N GLU A 66 -23.21 -9.18 -23.09
CA GLU A 66 -24.36 -8.90 -23.96
C GLU A 66 -25.62 -9.61 -23.45
N MET A 67 -25.49 -10.87 -23.02
CA MET A 67 -26.60 -11.60 -22.39
C MET A 67 -27.09 -10.92 -21.09
N GLU A 68 -26.18 -10.45 -20.23
CA GLU A 68 -26.54 -9.71 -19.01
C GLU A 68 -27.27 -8.41 -19.34
N GLU A 69 -26.80 -7.63 -20.31
CA GLU A 69 -27.42 -6.36 -20.73
C GLU A 69 -28.78 -6.60 -21.41
N HIS A 70 -28.93 -7.68 -22.18
CA HIS A 70 -30.19 -8.06 -22.80
C HIS A 70 -31.24 -8.49 -21.76
N LEU A 71 -30.82 -9.27 -20.76
CA LEU A 71 -31.72 -9.74 -19.69
C LEU A 71 -32.02 -8.67 -18.64
N ASN A 72 -31.14 -7.68 -18.49
CA ASN A 72 -31.22 -6.66 -17.45
C ASN A 72 -30.99 -5.26 -18.07
N PRO A 73 -31.92 -4.74 -18.89
CA PRO A 73 -31.72 -3.51 -19.66
C PRO A 73 -31.48 -2.25 -18.81
N ASN A 74 -31.90 -2.26 -17.54
CA ASN A 74 -31.67 -1.17 -16.59
C ASN A 74 -30.30 -1.24 -15.90
N LYS A 75 -29.47 -2.23 -16.19
CA LYS A 75 -28.19 -2.48 -15.54
C LYS A 75 -27.09 -2.55 -16.59
N LYS A 76 -26.19 -1.58 -16.58
CA LYS A 76 -25.01 -1.58 -17.45
C LYS A 76 -24.01 -2.61 -16.93
N ALA A 77 -23.71 -3.62 -17.73
CA ALA A 77 -22.79 -4.67 -17.34
C ALA A 77 -21.34 -4.19 -17.50
N GLU A 78 -20.58 -4.15 -16.43
CA GLU A 78 -19.17 -3.76 -16.48
C GLU A 78 -18.29 -5.00 -16.63
N LEU A 79 -17.61 -5.08 -17.77
CA LEU A 79 -16.54 -6.06 -18.00
C LEU A 79 -15.22 -5.47 -17.51
N SER A 80 -14.55 -6.18 -16.61
CA SER A 80 -13.24 -5.75 -16.10
C SER A 80 -12.14 -6.68 -16.60
N ASN A 81 -11.15 -6.13 -17.31
CA ASN A 81 -9.97 -6.86 -17.74
C ASN A 81 -8.79 -6.55 -16.81
N SER A 82 -8.03 -7.57 -16.38
CA SER A 82 -6.82 -7.38 -15.58
C SER A 82 -5.72 -6.60 -16.34
N LYS A 83 -5.75 -6.57 -17.69
CA LYS A 83 -4.90 -5.68 -18.52
C LYS A 83 -5.48 -4.25 -18.68
N GLU A 84 -6.79 -4.05 -18.70
CA GLU A 84 -7.38 -2.70 -18.76
C GLU A 84 -7.43 -1.99 -17.42
N LYS A 85 -7.39 -2.70 -16.28
CA LYS A 85 -7.09 -2.06 -14.98
C LYS A 85 -5.74 -1.34 -14.97
N LYS A 86 -4.77 -1.77 -15.79
CA LYS A 86 -3.51 -1.03 -16.02
C LYS A 86 -3.64 0.14 -17.00
N LYS A 87 -4.72 0.23 -17.80
CA LYS A 87 -4.90 1.23 -18.87
C LYS A 87 -6.02 2.26 -18.60
N ASN A 88 -6.99 1.93 -17.74
CA ASN A 88 -8.09 2.81 -17.35
C ASN A 88 -7.87 3.54 -16.01
N GLU A 89 -6.82 3.19 -15.24
CA GLU A 89 -6.29 4.08 -14.19
C GLU A 89 -5.51 5.26 -14.77
N SER A 90 -5.06 5.18 -16.03
CA SER A 90 -4.62 6.35 -16.80
C SER A 90 -5.82 6.99 -17.52
N LYS A 91 -6.73 7.60 -16.76
CA LYS A 91 -7.15 8.93 -17.23
C LYS A 91 -5.85 9.72 -17.29
N ASN A 92 -5.40 10.09 -18.48
CA ASN A 92 -4.40 11.13 -18.70
C ASN A 92 -4.94 12.44 -18.07
N LYS A 93 -4.97 12.54 -16.73
CA LYS A 93 -4.58 13.77 -16.07
C LYS A 93 -3.19 14.00 -16.60
N ASP A 94 -2.99 15.01 -17.41
CA ASP A 94 -1.71 15.39 -17.97
C ASP A 94 -0.61 15.33 -16.87
N ILE A 95 0.07 14.20 -16.74
CA ILE A 95 1.04 13.92 -15.67
C ILE A 95 2.29 14.78 -15.91
N SER A 96 2.49 15.19 -17.17
CA SER A 96 3.61 16.04 -17.59
C SER A 96 3.65 17.34 -16.78
N LYS A 97 2.49 17.90 -16.42
CA LYS A 97 2.39 19.14 -15.62
C LYS A 97 3.02 19.02 -14.24
N TYR A 98 3.06 17.82 -13.66
CA TYR A 98 3.68 17.60 -12.35
C TYR A 98 5.19 17.48 -12.49
N SER A 99 5.67 16.81 -13.54
CA SER A 99 7.09 16.43 -13.68
C SER A 99 8.09 17.59 -13.66
N SER A 100 7.62 18.80 -13.96
CA SER A 100 8.43 20.02 -14.07
C SER A 100 7.96 21.15 -13.13
N ALA A 101 7.22 20.81 -12.08
CA ALA A 101 6.62 21.76 -11.13
C ALA A 101 7.35 21.76 -9.77
N ASN A 102 7.22 22.84 -9.02
CA ASN A 102 7.67 22.93 -7.64
C ASN A 102 6.67 22.19 -6.75
N CYS A 103 7.00 20.97 -6.32
CA CYS A 103 6.03 20.13 -5.61
C CYS A 103 6.47 19.80 -4.20
N ILE A 104 5.48 19.74 -3.31
CA ILE A 104 5.59 19.03 -2.04
C ILE A 104 5.20 17.57 -2.29
N GLY A 105 5.97 16.63 -1.76
CA GLY A 105 5.70 15.19 -1.82
C GLY A 105 5.72 14.58 -0.43
N SER A 106 4.89 13.58 -0.15
CA SER A 106 4.97 12.83 1.11
C SER A 106 4.89 11.33 0.90
N ASP A 107 5.64 10.58 1.70
CA ASP A 107 5.69 9.12 1.68
C ASP A 107 6.07 8.54 3.06
N GLU A 108 5.78 7.26 3.28
CA GLU A 108 6.02 6.56 4.54
C GLU A 108 6.85 5.28 4.42
N VAL A 109 7.52 4.92 5.51
CA VAL A 109 8.26 3.65 5.66
C VAL A 109 8.00 3.06 7.04
N GLY A 110 8.14 1.75 7.18
CA GLY A 110 8.01 1.05 8.47
C GLY A 110 6.63 0.48 8.76
N THR A 111 5.67 0.60 7.84
CA THR A 111 4.27 0.15 8.05
C THR A 111 4.12 -1.37 8.02
N GLY A 112 4.99 -2.06 7.28
CA GLY A 112 5.00 -3.52 7.14
C GLY A 112 5.99 -4.24 8.07
N ASP A 113 6.75 -3.48 8.85
CA ASP A 113 7.77 -4.00 9.75
C ASP A 113 7.19 -4.21 11.14
N PHE A 114 7.38 -5.40 11.71
CA PHE A 114 6.94 -5.69 13.08
C PHE A 114 7.72 -4.83 14.08
N PHE A 115 9.04 -4.81 13.94
CA PHE A 115 9.92 -3.97 14.74
C PHE A 115 10.02 -2.55 14.16
N GLY A 116 10.31 -1.60 15.03
CA GLY A 116 10.63 -0.23 14.65
C GLY A 116 9.42 0.66 14.37
N PRO A 117 9.68 1.94 14.07
CA PRO A 117 8.66 2.97 14.03
C PRO A 117 7.89 2.96 12.70
N ILE A 118 6.92 3.86 12.59
CA ILE A 118 6.45 4.37 11.29
C ILE A 118 7.06 5.74 11.09
N VAL A 119 7.69 5.96 9.94
CA VAL A 119 8.30 7.24 9.58
C VAL A 119 7.57 7.81 8.38
N VAL A 120 7.07 9.03 8.51
CA VAL A 120 6.46 9.79 7.41
C VAL A 120 7.27 11.04 7.18
N THR A 121 7.64 11.28 5.93
CA THR A 121 8.36 12.50 5.54
C THR A 121 7.54 13.24 4.49
N ALA A 122 7.49 14.57 4.60
CA ALA A 122 7.12 15.46 3.52
C ALA A 122 8.37 16.21 3.04
N THR A 123 8.55 16.40 1.74
CA THR A 123 9.66 17.15 1.16
C THR A 123 9.15 18.17 0.16
N TYR A 124 9.89 19.25 -0.03
CA TYR A 124 9.63 20.24 -1.08
C TYR A 124 10.78 20.23 -2.08
N VAL A 125 10.45 19.94 -3.34
CA VAL A 125 11.41 19.89 -4.44
C VAL A 125 11.07 20.98 -5.43
N LYS A 126 12.02 21.89 -5.66
CA LYS A 126 11.94 22.89 -6.72
C LYS A 126 12.28 22.26 -8.06
N LYS A 127 11.75 22.85 -9.14
CA LYS A 127 12.13 22.49 -10.52
C LYS A 127 13.64 22.52 -10.73
N SER A 128 14.33 23.50 -10.13
CA SER A 128 15.80 23.65 -10.21
C SER A 128 16.59 22.54 -9.52
N ASP A 129 15.99 21.78 -8.60
CA ASP A 129 16.65 20.68 -7.89
C ASP A 129 16.50 19.33 -8.59
N ILE A 130 15.60 19.23 -9.57
CA ILE A 130 15.35 18.00 -10.34
C ILE A 130 16.64 17.41 -10.96
N PRO A 131 17.53 18.20 -11.61
CA PRO A 131 18.77 17.65 -12.16
C PRO A 131 19.68 17.05 -11.09
N PHE A 132 19.83 17.73 -9.96
CA PHE A 132 20.62 17.24 -8.82
C PHE A 132 20.08 15.92 -8.24
N LEU A 133 18.75 15.82 -8.10
CA LEU A 133 18.11 14.60 -7.60
C LEU A 133 18.25 13.42 -8.57
N LYS A 134 18.20 13.69 -9.89
CA LYS A 134 18.46 12.67 -10.91
C LYS A 134 19.90 12.18 -10.88
N ASP A 135 20.86 13.08 -10.74
CA ASP A 135 22.29 12.75 -10.63
C ASP A 135 22.58 11.87 -9.40
N LEU A 136 21.92 12.14 -8.27
CA LEU A 136 21.98 11.29 -7.08
C LEU A 136 21.21 9.97 -7.19
N GLY A 137 20.51 9.72 -8.31
CA GLY A 137 19.78 8.49 -8.58
C GLY A 137 18.43 8.36 -7.85
N VAL A 138 17.88 9.45 -7.30
CA VAL A 138 16.65 9.41 -6.47
C VAL A 138 15.45 8.80 -7.19
N ALA A 139 15.40 8.85 -8.53
CA ALA A 139 14.35 8.24 -9.34
C ALA A 139 14.24 6.72 -9.17
N ASP A 140 15.33 6.03 -8.83
CA ASP A 140 15.39 4.58 -8.61
C ASP A 140 15.32 4.20 -7.12
N SER A 141 14.72 5.04 -6.29
CA SER A 141 14.65 4.91 -4.82
C SER A 141 14.28 3.50 -4.33
N LYS A 142 13.37 2.80 -5.00
CA LYS A 142 12.93 1.44 -4.63
C LYS A 142 14.02 0.38 -4.79
N LYS A 143 15.00 0.61 -5.66
CA LYS A 143 16.11 -0.31 -5.92
C LYS A 143 17.35 0.06 -5.10
N MET A 144 17.32 1.16 -4.35
CA MET A 144 18.46 1.59 -3.54
C MET A 144 18.68 0.67 -2.35
N THR A 145 19.95 0.35 -2.13
CA THR A 145 20.41 -0.37 -0.93
C THR A 145 20.46 0.56 0.27
N ASP A 146 20.35 0.02 1.48
CA ASP A 146 20.45 0.79 2.72
C ASP A 146 21.79 1.56 2.78
N LYS A 147 22.89 0.95 2.34
CA LYS A 147 24.20 1.60 2.24
C LYS A 147 24.15 2.86 1.37
N LYS A 148 23.52 2.78 0.19
CA LYS A 148 23.40 3.94 -0.71
C LYS A 148 22.51 5.02 -0.12
N ILE A 149 21.41 4.64 0.55
CA ILE A 149 20.53 5.59 1.23
C ILE A 149 21.28 6.35 2.33
N LEU A 150 22.03 5.64 3.17
CA LEU A 150 22.85 6.23 4.23
C LEU A 150 23.92 7.19 3.69
N GLU A 151 24.41 6.96 2.48
CA GLU A 151 25.40 7.80 1.79
C GLU A 151 24.79 9.08 1.17
N ILE A 152 23.66 8.95 0.45
CA ILE A 152 23.11 10.08 -0.32
C ILE A 152 22.19 10.99 0.50
N VAL A 153 21.43 10.43 1.45
CA VAL A 153 20.42 11.21 2.17
C VAL A 153 21.02 12.39 2.94
N PRO A 154 22.19 12.29 3.61
CA PRO A 154 22.83 13.45 4.22
C PRO A 154 23.08 14.64 3.27
N GLN A 155 23.24 14.38 1.97
CA GLN A 155 23.36 15.44 0.95
C GLN A 155 21.99 16.06 0.64
N LEU A 156 20.94 15.24 0.59
CA LEU A 156 19.56 15.70 0.41
C LEU A 156 19.10 16.58 1.56
N LEU A 157 19.37 16.19 2.82
CA LEU A 157 18.95 16.95 4.01
C LEU A 157 19.53 18.37 4.04
N LYS A 158 20.66 18.61 3.37
CA LYS A 158 21.29 19.94 3.25
C LYS A 158 20.63 20.84 2.21
N ARG A 159 19.91 20.28 1.23
CA ARG A 159 19.43 20.99 0.03
C ARG A 159 17.92 21.00 -0.12
N ILE A 160 17.25 19.91 0.24
CA ILE A 160 15.82 19.71 0.06
C ILE A 160 15.11 19.99 1.37
N PRO A 161 14.23 21.00 1.46
CA PRO A 161 13.41 21.21 2.65
C PRO A 161 12.51 20.01 2.92
N TYR A 162 12.45 19.58 4.18
CA TYR A 162 11.68 18.42 4.58
C TYR A 162 11.12 18.56 6.00
N GLU A 163 10.11 17.75 6.29
CA GLU A 163 9.56 17.52 7.62
C GLU A 163 9.35 16.03 7.82
N THR A 164 9.86 15.49 8.92
CA THR A 164 9.72 14.07 9.25
C THR A 164 8.99 13.91 10.57
N ILE A 165 7.96 13.06 10.57
CA ILE A 165 7.23 12.62 11.75
C ILE A 165 7.59 11.16 11.99
N LEU A 166 8.08 10.87 13.20
CA LEU A 166 8.39 9.52 13.65
C LEU A 166 7.34 9.09 14.68
N LEU A 167 6.66 7.98 14.42
CA LEU A 167 5.75 7.33 15.37
C LEU A 167 6.46 6.12 15.98
N THR A 168 6.87 6.24 17.24
CA THR A 168 7.55 5.17 17.99
C THR A 168 6.65 3.96 18.17
N ASN A 169 7.21 2.79 18.50
CA ASN A 169 6.41 1.61 18.82
C ASN A 169 5.51 1.83 20.04
N THR A 170 6.03 2.50 21.07
CA THR A 170 5.24 2.87 22.26
C THR A 170 4.02 3.71 21.89
N ASP A 171 4.20 4.76 21.08
CA ASP A 171 3.08 5.59 20.63
C ASP A 171 2.15 4.83 19.69
N TYR A 172 2.70 4.04 18.77
CA TYR A 172 1.91 3.21 17.86
C TYR A 172 0.99 2.27 18.65
N ASN A 173 1.51 1.56 19.65
CA ASN A 173 0.74 0.64 20.48
C ASN A 173 -0.27 1.37 21.37
N LYS A 174 0.02 2.61 21.77
CA LYS A 174 -0.91 3.47 22.51
C LYS A 174 -2.10 3.91 21.66
N TYR A 175 -1.87 4.24 20.40
CA TYR A 175 -2.89 4.81 19.51
C TYR A 175 -3.61 3.78 18.66
N TYR A 176 -3.02 2.61 18.39
CA TYR A 176 -3.66 1.56 17.61
C TYR A 176 -4.82 0.94 18.39
N SER A 177 -5.98 0.85 17.74
CA SER A 177 -7.17 0.21 18.29
C SER A 177 -8.09 -0.28 17.17
N SER A 178 -9.22 -0.89 17.52
CA SER A 178 -10.28 -1.25 16.55
C SER A 178 -10.75 -0.03 15.74
N ASP A 179 -10.75 1.16 16.34
CA ASP A 179 -11.21 2.42 15.73
C ASP A 179 -10.08 3.22 15.05
N VAL A 180 -8.83 2.79 15.25
CA VAL A 180 -7.61 3.43 14.74
C VAL A 180 -6.71 2.37 14.12
N ASN A 181 -7.05 2.00 12.89
CA ASN A 181 -6.25 1.09 12.08
C ASN A 181 -5.04 1.80 11.43
N LEU A 182 -4.16 1.00 10.81
CA LEU A 182 -2.93 1.48 10.17
C LEU A 182 -3.17 2.57 9.11
N ASN A 183 -4.22 2.47 8.30
CA ASN A 183 -4.52 3.48 7.28
C ASN A 183 -4.95 4.82 7.90
N LYS A 184 -5.67 4.79 9.02
CA LYS A 184 -6.00 6.00 9.78
C LYS A 184 -4.75 6.63 10.41
N ILE A 185 -3.86 5.81 10.97
CA ILE A 185 -2.57 6.27 11.49
C ILE A 185 -1.77 6.96 10.38
N LYS A 186 -1.63 6.32 9.21
CA LYS A 186 -0.96 6.91 8.05
C LYS A 186 -1.59 8.25 7.65
N ALA A 187 -2.91 8.32 7.53
CA ALA A 187 -3.60 9.56 7.16
C ALA A 187 -3.27 10.72 8.12
N ILE A 188 -3.29 10.45 9.44
CA ILE A 188 -2.95 11.43 10.47
C ILE A 188 -1.48 11.87 10.36
N LEU A 189 -0.54 10.93 10.19
CA LEU A 189 0.88 11.24 10.09
C LEU A 189 1.22 12.05 8.83
N HIS A 190 0.66 11.68 7.67
CA HIS A 190 0.80 12.46 6.43
C HIS A 190 0.22 13.86 6.58
N ASN A 191 -0.98 13.99 7.14
CA ASN A 191 -1.58 15.29 7.40
C ASN A 191 -0.68 16.17 8.29
N ARG A 192 -0.10 15.61 9.35
CA ARG A 192 0.84 16.33 10.23
C ARG A 192 2.11 16.76 9.50
N ALA A 193 2.72 15.88 8.72
CA ALA A 193 3.93 16.19 7.95
C ALA A 193 3.66 17.28 6.90
N LEU A 194 2.53 17.19 6.19
CA LEU A 194 2.12 18.19 5.20
C LEU A 194 1.81 19.55 5.83
N LEU A 195 1.10 19.58 6.97
CA LEU A 195 0.86 20.82 7.71
C LEU A 195 2.17 21.44 8.23
N ALA A 196 3.13 20.63 8.67
CA ALA A 196 4.42 21.13 9.15
C ALA A 196 5.21 21.79 8.03
N ILE A 197 5.34 21.13 6.86
CA ILE A 197 6.17 21.67 5.78
C ILE A 197 5.53 22.88 5.10
N THR A 198 4.19 22.91 5.00
CA THR A 198 3.46 24.03 4.38
C THR A 198 3.42 25.29 5.24
N LYS A 199 3.70 25.18 6.55
CA LYS A 199 3.98 26.35 7.40
C LYS A 199 5.28 27.04 7.02
N LYS A 200 6.28 26.29 6.52
CA LYS A 200 7.60 26.80 6.14
C LYS A 200 7.67 27.19 4.67
N ILE A 201 6.96 26.44 3.81
CA ILE A 201 6.95 26.62 2.36
C ILE A 201 5.54 27.01 1.93
N THR A 202 5.34 28.30 1.64
CA THR A 202 4.04 28.87 1.26
C THR A 202 3.85 28.97 -0.26
N SER A 203 4.92 28.84 -1.06
CA SER A 203 4.88 28.90 -2.52
C SER A 203 5.27 27.54 -3.13
N TYR A 204 4.29 26.85 -3.68
CA TYR A 204 4.42 25.56 -4.37
C TYR A 204 3.28 25.41 -5.39
N ASP A 205 3.50 24.60 -6.42
CA ASP A 205 2.51 24.38 -7.47
C ASP A 205 1.54 23.25 -7.07
N TYR A 206 2.06 22.16 -6.52
CA TYR A 206 1.28 20.98 -6.16
C TYR A 206 1.76 20.32 -4.87
N VAL A 207 0.83 19.70 -4.14
CA VAL A 207 1.14 18.70 -3.11
C VAL A 207 0.74 17.34 -3.62
N ILE A 208 1.66 16.38 -3.60
CA ILE A 208 1.50 15.05 -4.18
C ILE A 208 1.71 14.00 -3.09
N MET A 209 0.86 12.98 -3.06
CA MET A 209 0.98 11.86 -2.11
C MET A 209 0.67 10.55 -2.82
N ASP A 210 1.41 9.49 -2.49
CA ASP A 210 1.09 8.14 -2.97
C ASP A 210 -0.24 7.67 -2.35
N GLN A 211 -1.11 7.17 -3.21
CA GLN A 211 -2.48 6.86 -2.85
C GLN A 211 -2.57 5.49 -2.17
N PHE A 212 -2.48 5.46 -0.84
CA PHE A 212 -2.69 4.24 -0.05
C PHE A 212 -4.15 3.96 0.32
N THR A 213 -5.04 4.94 0.15
CA THR A 213 -6.49 4.81 0.35
C THR A 213 -7.24 5.80 -0.53
N SER A 214 -8.56 5.67 -0.67
CA SER A 214 -9.34 6.63 -1.46
C SER A 214 -9.29 8.03 -0.83
N PRO A 215 -9.32 9.13 -1.60
CA PRO A 215 -9.34 10.48 -1.04
C PRO A 215 -10.49 10.69 -0.04
N THR A 216 -11.67 10.16 -0.33
CA THR A 216 -12.83 10.19 0.57
C THR A 216 -12.53 9.50 1.89
N THR A 217 -11.92 8.30 1.85
CA THR A 217 -11.51 7.56 3.04
C THR A 217 -10.41 8.29 3.82
N TYR A 218 -9.42 8.87 3.13
CA TYR A 218 -8.36 9.67 3.75
C TYR A 218 -8.95 10.82 4.57
N TYR A 219 -9.84 11.63 3.99
CA TYR A 219 -10.46 12.73 4.72
C TYR A 219 -11.45 12.27 5.79
N ASN A 220 -12.08 11.10 5.62
CA ASN A 220 -12.89 10.50 6.68
C ASN A 220 -12.05 10.11 7.89
N TYR A 221 -10.83 9.58 7.70
CA TYR A 221 -9.91 9.29 8.80
C TYR A 221 -9.48 10.54 9.58
N LEU A 222 -9.52 11.70 8.93
CA LEU A 222 -9.17 12.99 9.52
C LEU A 222 -10.36 13.72 10.16
N LYS A 223 -11.57 13.17 10.13
CA LYS A 223 -12.71 13.76 10.86
C LYS A 223 -12.37 13.89 12.35
N GLY A 224 -12.66 15.06 12.92
CA GLY A 224 -12.32 15.40 14.30
C GLY A 224 -10.88 15.91 14.51
N ASN A 225 -10.02 15.90 13.49
CA ASN A 225 -8.72 16.58 13.60
C ASN A 225 -8.91 18.10 13.46
N PRO A 226 -8.29 18.92 14.35
CA PRO A 226 -8.47 20.37 14.33
C PRO A 226 -7.88 21.04 13.08
N PHE A 227 -6.87 20.42 12.47
CA PHE A 227 -6.18 20.94 11.29
C PHE A 227 -6.10 19.84 10.23
N VAL A 228 -6.60 20.13 9.04
CA VAL A 228 -6.62 19.20 7.90
C VAL A 228 -6.13 19.91 6.64
N PHE A 229 -5.05 19.40 6.04
CA PHE A 229 -4.56 19.86 4.75
C PHE A 229 -5.41 19.24 3.62
N ARG A 230 -5.97 20.07 2.72
CA ARG A 230 -6.96 19.62 1.71
C ARG A 230 -6.48 19.65 0.26
N ASN A 231 -5.44 20.41 -0.07
CA ASN A 231 -5.02 20.61 -1.46
C ASN A 231 -4.03 19.52 -1.92
N ILE A 232 -4.44 18.25 -1.78
CA ILE A 232 -3.61 17.08 -2.09
C ILE A 232 -4.00 16.48 -3.43
N THR A 233 -3.00 16.24 -4.27
CA THR A 233 -3.10 15.42 -5.47
C THR A 233 -2.72 13.98 -5.12
N PHE A 234 -3.73 13.14 -4.95
CA PHE A 234 -3.56 11.70 -4.74
C PHE A 234 -3.27 11.02 -6.08
N LEU A 235 -2.14 10.32 -6.17
CA LEU A 235 -1.72 9.58 -7.37
C LEU A 235 -1.25 8.19 -6.96
N THR A 236 -1.43 7.20 -7.83
CA THR A 236 -0.85 5.86 -7.62
C THR A 236 0.58 5.84 -8.14
N LYS A 237 1.50 5.24 -7.37
CA LYS A 237 2.93 5.21 -7.68
C LYS A 237 3.50 6.62 -7.85
N ALA A 238 3.12 7.52 -6.96
CA ALA A 238 3.43 8.94 -7.05
C ALA A 238 4.94 9.24 -7.06
N GLU A 239 5.76 8.36 -6.50
CA GLU A 239 7.22 8.38 -6.55
C GLU A 239 7.79 8.27 -7.97
N ASN A 240 7.09 7.58 -8.88
CA ASN A 240 7.46 7.53 -10.31
C ASN A 240 7.01 8.77 -11.09
N ILE A 241 6.14 9.59 -10.48
CA ILE A 241 5.55 10.77 -11.12
C ILE A 241 6.35 12.02 -10.77
N HIS A 242 6.72 12.20 -9.50
CA HIS A 242 7.47 13.36 -9.06
C HIS A 242 8.53 13.03 -8.01
N LEU A 243 9.72 13.62 -8.18
CA LEU A 243 10.88 13.36 -7.32
C LEU A 243 10.70 13.83 -5.87
N SER A 244 9.72 14.69 -5.57
CA SER A 244 9.39 15.05 -4.18
C SER A 244 8.86 13.86 -3.39
N VAL A 245 8.06 12.98 -4.00
CA VAL A 245 7.58 11.76 -3.32
C VAL A 245 8.73 10.75 -3.20
N ALA A 246 9.56 10.60 -4.23
CA ALA A 246 10.74 9.75 -4.16
C ALA A 246 11.75 10.23 -3.08
N CYS A 247 11.96 11.54 -2.95
CA CYS A 247 12.77 12.14 -1.87
C CYS A 247 12.19 11.85 -0.50
N ALA A 248 10.87 12.01 -0.33
CA ALA A 248 10.20 11.68 0.91
C ALA A 248 10.40 10.22 1.30
N SER A 249 10.28 9.30 0.32
CA SER A 249 10.49 7.87 0.52
C SER A 249 11.88 7.53 1.06
N ILE A 250 12.94 8.05 0.41
CA ILE A 250 14.32 7.75 0.81
C ILE A 250 14.71 8.43 2.13
N ILE A 251 14.20 9.63 2.41
CA ILE A 251 14.42 10.29 3.70
C ILE A 251 13.69 9.52 4.82
N SER A 252 12.45 9.09 4.60
CA SER A 252 11.73 8.22 5.54
C SER A 252 12.49 6.92 5.80
N ARG A 253 13.03 6.29 4.74
CA ARG A 253 13.84 5.06 4.87
C ARG A 253 15.15 5.31 5.62
N TYR A 254 15.83 6.42 5.38
CA TYR A 254 17.03 6.81 6.12
C TYR A 254 16.77 6.91 7.63
N TYR A 255 15.71 7.64 8.02
CA TYR A 255 15.35 7.77 9.44
C TYR A 255 14.87 6.46 10.04
N PHE A 256 14.18 5.62 9.27
CA PHE A 256 13.81 4.27 9.69
C PHE A 256 15.05 3.41 9.97
N ILE A 257 16.02 3.35 9.06
CA ILE A 257 17.28 2.60 9.24
C ILE A 257 18.01 3.09 10.49
N LYS A 258 18.17 4.41 10.65
CA LYS A 258 18.84 5.01 11.82
C LYS A 258 18.11 4.68 13.13
N HIS A 259 16.79 4.66 13.12
CA HIS A 259 16.02 4.30 14.30
C HIS A 259 16.12 2.80 14.61
N MET A 260 16.12 1.94 13.60
CA MET A 260 16.34 0.50 13.77
C MET A 260 17.74 0.18 14.32
N GLU A 261 18.77 0.90 13.87
CA GLU A 261 20.13 0.82 14.43
C GLU A 261 20.12 1.16 15.93
N LYS A 262 19.45 2.26 16.31
CA LYS A 262 19.32 2.66 17.71
C LYS A 262 18.60 1.59 18.55
N LEU A 263 17.44 1.12 18.09
CA LEU A 263 16.69 0.08 18.80
C LEU A 263 17.50 -1.22 18.94
N SER A 264 18.30 -1.57 17.92
CA SER A 264 19.17 -2.75 17.97
C SER A 264 20.32 -2.59 18.97
N GLN A 265 20.88 -1.38 19.07
CA GLN A 265 21.91 -1.06 20.07
C GLN A 265 21.33 -1.09 21.48
N ASP A 266 20.15 -0.50 21.69
CA ASP A 266 19.47 -0.46 22.98
C ASP A 266 19.15 -1.87 23.51
N LEU A 267 18.90 -2.84 22.62
CA LEU A 267 18.65 -4.25 22.98
C LEU A 267 19.90 -5.14 22.98
N GLU A 268 21.02 -4.66 22.43
CA GLU A 268 22.17 -5.48 22.04
C GLU A 268 21.79 -6.67 21.13
N ILE A 269 20.75 -6.51 20.32
CA ILE A 269 20.19 -7.53 19.42
C ILE A 269 19.92 -6.90 18.07
N LYS A 270 20.38 -7.52 16.98
CA LYS A 270 20.09 -7.02 15.63
C LYS A 270 18.62 -7.28 15.27
N LEU A 271 17.84 -6.21 15.13
CA LEU A 271 16.43 -6.32 14.75
C LEU A 271 16.26 -6.53 13.23
N PRO A 272 15.64 -7.63 12.78
CA PRO A 272 15.34 -7.85 11.36
C PRO A 272 14.17 -6.98 10.89
N TYR A 273 14.16 -6.66 9.59
CA TYR A 273 13.03 -6.00 8.93
C TYR A 273 11.89 -6.98 8.62
N GLY A 274 10.73 -6.43 8.30
CA GLY A 274 9.54 -7.18 7.89
C GLY A 274 8.82 -7.86 9.05
N ALA A 275 8.19 -9.01 8.74
CA ALA A 275 7.32 -9.74 9.66
C ALA A 275 7.42 -11.27 9.46
N GLY A 276 8.56 -11.76 8.97
CA GLY A 276 8.80 -13.19 8.67
C GLY A 276 9.18 -14.04 9.89
N GLU A 277 9.58 -15.29 9.67
CA GLU A 277 9.93 -16.22 10.75
C GLU A 277 11.11 -15.76 11.61
N GLU A 278 12.09 -15.09 10.99
CA GLU A 278 13.24 -14.55 11.73
C GLU A 278 12.81 -13.47 12.73
N VAL A 279 11.79 -12.70 12.40
CA VAL A 279 11.19 -11.70 13.30
C VAL A 279 10.53 -12.39 14.49
N ASP A 280 9.85 -13.52 14.26
CA ASP A 280 9.23 -14.32 15.34
C ASP A 280 10.31 -14.86 16.31
N LYS A 281 11.44 -15.34 15.79
CA LYS A 281 12.57 -15.84 16.60
C LYS A 281 13.21 -14.74 17.44
N ILE A 282 13.53 -13.60 16.82
CA ILE A 282 14.14 -12.45 17.52
C ILE A 282 13.15 -11.87 18.54
N GLY A 283 11.86 -11.85 18.23
CA GLY A 283 10.82 -11.45 19.17
C GLY A 283 10.78 -12.37 20.40
N LEU A 284 10.89 -13.69 20.20
CA LEU A 284 10.98 -14.66 21.29
C LEU A 284 12.24 -14.44 22.15
N GLU A 285 13.39 -14.17 21.54
CA GLU A 285 14.64 -13.85 22.23
C GLU A 285 14.49 -12.62 23.14
N ILE A 286 13.93 -11.53 22.61
CA ILE A 286 13.68 -10.29 23.36
C ILE A 286 12.78 -10.56 24.56
N VAL A 287 11.69 -11.32 24.37
CA VAL A 287 10.76 -11.62 25.47
C VAL A 287 11.42 -12.52 26.52
N LYS A 288 12.23 -13.51 26.13
CA LYS A 288 12.97 -14.34 27.08
C LYS A 288 14.00 -13.56 27.89
N LYS A 289 14.69 -12.59 27.27
CA LYS A 289 15.75 -11.81 27.91
C LYS A 289 15.20 -10.66 28.78
N TYR A 290 14.16 -9.98 28.32
CA TYR A 290 13.70 -8.71 28.92
C TYR A 290 12.23 -8.69 29.35
N GLY A 291 11.49 -9.79 29.13
CA GLY A 291 10.06 -9.88 29.43
C GLY A 291 9.16 -9.31 28.34
N PHE A 292 7.89 -9.72 28.36
CA PHE A 292 6.93 -9.40 27.30
C PHE A 292 6.61 -7.90 27.24
N ASP A 293 6.56 -7.22 28.38
CA ASP A 293 6.25 -5.79 28.42
C ASP A 293 7.28 -4.95 27.67
N LYS A 294 8.55 -5.37 27.67
CA LYS A 294 9.61 -4.66 26.96
C LYS A 294 9.36 -4.63 25.45
N LEU A 295 8.72 -5.67 24.90
CA LEU A 295 8.42 -5.78 23.47
C LEU A 295 7.55 -4.61 22.95
N LYS A 296 6.72 -3.99 23.81
CA LYS A 296 5.88 -2.82 23.48
C LYS A 296 6.68 -1.61 23.01
N GLU A 297 7.92 -1.49 23.46
CA GLU A 297 8.82 -0.38 23.11
C GLU A 297 9.52 -0.56 21.75
N TYR A 298 9.51 -1.78 21.20
CA TYR A 298 10.28 -2.13 20.00
C TYR A 298 9.43 -2.68 18.86
N ALA A 299 8.23 -3.19 19.15
CA ALA A 299 7.39 -3.87 18.18
C ALA A 299 5.95 -3.35 18.12
N LYS A 300 5.29 -3.54 16.98
CA LYS A 300 3.88 -3.23 16.72
C LYS A 300 3.02 -4.42 17.12
N LEU A 301 2.40 -4.38 18.30
CA LEU A 301 1.83 -5.57 18.93
C LEU A 301 0.56 -6.12 18.27
N ASN A 302 -0.07 -5.36 17.37
CA ASN A 302 -1.25 -5.83 16.62
C ASN A 302 -0.90 -6.82 15.48
N PHE A 303 0.38 -7.08 15.22
CA PHE A 303 0.81 -8.04 14.21
C PHE A 303 0.63 -9.48 14.70
N LYS A 304 0.39 -10.41 13.76
CA LYS A 304 0.30 -11.85 14.05
C LYS A 304 1.57 -12.41 14.71
N ASN A 305 2.72 -11.79 14.48
CA ASN A 305 4.00 -12.13 15.12
C ASN A 305 3.86 -12.15 16.65
N THR A 306 3.09 -11.23 17.24
CA THR A 306 2.86 -11.18 18.70
C THR A 306 2.21 -12.46 19.22
N GLU A 307 1.17 -12.97 18.55
CA GLU A 307 0.48 -14.20 18.94
C GLU A 307 1.40 -15.41 18.81
N LYS A 308 2.18 -15.48 17.71
CA LYS A 308 3.16 -16.54 17.52
C LYS A 308 4.23 -16.55 18.62
N ILE A 309 4.75 -15.38 18.99
CA ILE A 309 5.74 -15.25 20.07
C ILE A 309 5.15 -15.75 21.40
N LYS A 310 3.89 -15.40 21.71
CA LYS A 310 3.21 -15.94 22.91
C LYS A 310 3.07 -17.46 22.87
N ASN A 311 2.64 -18.01 21.74
CA ASN A 311 2.47 -19.45 21.58
C ASN A 311 3.81 -20.20 21.72
N LEU A 312 4.90 -19.64 21.20
CA LEU A 312 6.26 -20.19 21.32
C LEU A 312 6.83 -20.11 22.76
N LEU A 313 6.31 -19.21 23.60
CA LEU A 313 6.66 -19.13 25.03
C LEU A 313 5.92 -20.18 25.85
N GLU A 314 4.63 -20.40 25.57
CA GLU A 314 3.78 -21.36 26.27
C GLU A 314 4.08 -22.81 25.85
N ASN A 315 4.41 -23.00 24.58
CA ASN A 315 4.79 -24.29 24.01
C ASN A 315 6.18 -24.16 23.36
N PRO A 316 7.25 -24.06 24.17
CA PRO A 316 8.60 -24.16 23.64
C PRO A 316 8.74 -25.60 23.13
N THR A 317 8.54 -25.81 21.83
CA THR A 317 8.54 -27.15 21.25
C THR A 317 9.82 -27.89 21.68
N THR A 318 9.60 -29.10 22.21
CA THR A 318 10.55 -30.19 22.45
C THR A 318 11.67 -30.28 21.43
#